data_AF-K7FDW7-F1
#
_entry.id   AF-K7FDW7-F1
#
_cell.length_a   1.000
_cell.length_b   1.000
_cell.length_c   1.000
_cell.angle_alpha   90.00
_cell.angle_beta   90.00
_cell.angle_gamma   90.00
#
_symmetry.space_group_name_H-M   'P 1'
#
loop_
_entity.id
_entity.type
_entity.pdbx_description
1 polymer ?
#
loop_
_entity_poly.entity_id
_entity_poly.type
_entity_poly.pdbx_seq_one_letter_code
_entity_poly.pdbx_strand_id
1 'polypeptide(L)'
;LVPIDATRGVKMLYVFVDIKIDTAHFVETVQFNFPKGACLALVSTIQFVSALQAASQELRSEYKVSIPLLGCTSPRLAPDTDAVVYLGDGRFHLESVMIANPSIPAYRYDPYGKVLSREHYAHERMQRARQEAIRTAARARTWGLILGTLGRQGSPSVLQHLEVRLQGLGLPFVRVLLSEIFPSKLQLFPDVDAWVQVACPRLSIDWGGAFSKPLLTPYEAAVALKEIEWQQTYPMDFYASQSLGPWTANHASHRPQRTTSQPTQRELPEPVAPMDAGVGKQCTECRCPDQPSLQPEHP
;
A
#
# COMPACT_ATOMS: atom_id res chain seq x y z
N LEU A 1 0.68 -3.53 -5.49
CA LEU A 1 1.45 -2.31 -5.82
C LEU A 1 0.47 -1.18 -6.10
N VAL A 2 0.73 0.04 -5.65
CA VAL A 2 -0.05 1.22 -6.04
C VAL A 2 0.65 1.83 -7.26
N PRO A 3 0.12 1.68 -8.48
CA PRO A 3 0.79 2.18 -9.68
C PRO A 3 0.86 3.71 -9.67
N ILE A 4 1.97 4.27 -10.14
CA ILE A 4 2.05 5.69 -10.47
C ILE A 4 1.32 5.88 -11.81
N ASP A 5 0.18 6.58 -11.77
CA ASP A 5 -0.71 6.87 -12.89
C ASP A 5 -0.60 8.33 -13.38
N ALA A 6 0.10 9.18 -12.64
CA ALA A 6 0.25 10.61 -12.91
C ALA A 6 1.65 10.98 -13.44
N THR A 7 2.18 10.25 -14.41
CA THR A 7 3.43 10.59 -15.09
C THR A 7 3.17 11.19 -16.46
N ARG A 8 2.93 12.51 -16.52
CA ARG A 8 2.74 13.22 -17.81
C ARG A 8 3.99 13.02 -18.67
N GLY A 9 3.83 12.38 -19.83
CA GLY A 9 4.89 12.20 -20.83
C GLY A 9 5.90 11.09 -20.53
N VAL A 10 5.79 10.36 -19.41
CA VAL A 10 6.70 9.24 -19.09
C VAL A 10 5.94 7.93 -19.05
N LYS A 11 6.35 6.99 -19.91
CA LYS A 11 5.85 5.62 -19.91
C LYS A 11 6.56 4.84 -18.80
N MET A 12 5.78 4.11 -18.01
CA MET A 12 6.30 3.28 -16.91
C MET A 12 5.98 1.81 -17.17
N LEU A 13 7.00 0.96 -17.07
CA LEU A 13 6.88 -0.50 -17.08
C LEU A 13 7.27 -1.03 -15.71
N TYR A 14 6.35 -1.73 -15.06
CA TYR A 14 6.64 -2.44 -13.80
C TYR A 14 7.10 -3.85 -14.13
N VAL A 15 8.37 -4.14 -13.88
CA VAL A 15 8.93 -5.49 -14.01
C VAL A 15 8.93 -6.14 -12.63
N PHE A 16 8.06 -7.13 -12.45
CA PHE A 16 8.01 -7.89 -11.21
C PHE A 16 9.14 -8.92 -11.20
N VAL A 17 9.88 -8.96 -10.10
CA VAL A 17 10.88 -10.00 -9.84
C VAL A 17 10.21 -11.07 -9.00
N ASP A 18 10.17 -12.28 -9.53
CA ASP A 18 9.66 -13.47 -8.86
C ASP A 18 10.83 -14.28 -8.31
N ILE A 19 10.81 -14.56 -7.01
CA ILE A 19 11.82 -15.36 -6.33
C ILE A 19 11.26 -16.77 -6.13
N LYS A 20 11.94 -17.74 -6.73
CA LYS A 20 11.61 -19.16 -6.57
C LYS A 20 12.04 -19.65 -5.20
N ILE A 21 11.20 -20.48 -4.60
CA ILE A 21 11.43 -21.12 -3.30
C ILE A 21 11.06 -22.60 -3.39
N ASP A 22 11.41 -23.34 -2.36
CA ASP A 22 10.91 -24.70 -2.15
C ASP A 22 9.47 -24.66 -1.60
N THR A 23 8.50 -24.62 -2.52
CA THR A 23 7.06 -24.57 -2.18
C THR A 23 6.58 -25.83 -1.46
N ALA A 24 7.11 -26.99 -1.83
CA ALA A 24 6.74 -28.27 -1.21
C ALA A 24 7.10 -28.26 0.27
N HIS A 25 8.32 -27.85 0.60
CA HIS A 25 8.74 -27.72 2.00
C HIS A 25 7.87 -26.71 2.77
N PHE A 26 7.48 -25.58 2.16
CA PHE A 26 6.57 -24.63 2.80
C PHE A 26 5.20 -25.25 3.11
N VAL A 27 4.60 -25.96 2.15
CA VAL A 27 3.32 -26.65 2.33
C VAL A 27 3.40 -27.71 3.43
N GLU A 28 4.42 -28.57 3.40
CA GLU A 28 4.68 -29.59 4.43
C GLU A 28 4.87 -28.95 5.81
N THR A 29 5.59 -27.83 5.88
CA THR A 29 5.80 -27.08 7.13
C THR A 29 4.48 -26.56 7.69
N VAL A 30 3.60 -26.02 6.84
CA VAL A 30 2.25 -25.60 7.28
C VAL A 30 1.45 -26.82 7.75
N GLN A 31 1.45 -27.90 6.99
CA GLN A 31 0.71 -29.12 7.34
C GLN A 31 1.15 -29.76 8.65
N PHE A 32 2.45 -29.69 8.96
CA PHE A 32 3.00 -30.21 10.20
C PHE A 32 2.60 -29.38 11.43
N ASN A 33 2.49 -28.05 11.29
CA ASN A 33 2.33 -27.15 12.43
C ASN A 33 0.88 -26.75 12.73
N PHE A 34 -0.04 -26.90 11.77
CA PHE A 34 -1.44 -26.47 11.93
C PHE A 34 -2.40 -27.65 11.78
N PRO A 35 -3.46 -27.72 12.60
CA PRO A 35 -4.45 -28.78 12.48
C PRO A 35 -5.30 -28.60 11.20
N LYS A 36 -5.68 -29.73 10.58
CA LYS A 36 -6.59 -29.72 9.43
C LYS A 36 -7.89 -28.99 9.79
N GLY A 37 -8.42 -28.22 8.84
CA GLY A 37 -9.62 -27.39 8.99
C GLY A 37 -9.36 -25.98 9.52
N ALA A 38 -8.14 -25.66 9.95
CA ALA A 38 -7.79 -24.31 10.43
C ALA A 38 -7.99 -23.23 9.35
N CYS A 39 -8.39 -22.05 9.80
CA CYS A 39 -8.50 -20.82 9.03
C CYS A 39 -7.16 -20.08 9.00
N LEU A 40 -6.46 -20.14 7.87
CA LEU A 40 -5.13 -19.56 7.70
C LEU A 40 -5.16 -18.34 6.78
N ALA A 41 -4.60 -17.23 7.25
CA ALA A 41 -4.29 -16.07 6.42
C ALA A 41 -2.85 -16.16 5.92
N LEU A 42 -2.68 -16.50 4.65
CA LEU A 42 -1.38 -16.58 3.99
C LEU A 42 -1.00 -15.23 3.41
N VAL A 43 0.17 -14.73 3.78
CA VAL A 43 0.63 -13.40 3.38
C VAL A 43 2.09 -13.43 2.95
N SER A 44 2.51 -12.49 2.11
CA SER A 44 3.88 -12.44 1.58
C SER A 44 4.21 -11.05 1.05
N THR A 45 5.48 -10.79 0.77
CA THR A 45 5.89 -9.74 -0.17
C THR A 45 5.55 -10.14 -1.62
N ILE A 46 5.52 -9.14 -2.51
CA ILE A 46 5.21 -9.33 -3.93
C ILE A 46 6.17 -10.30 -4.63
N GLN A 47 7.40 -10.41 -4.14
CA GLN A 47 8.44 -11.24 -4.75
C GLN A 47 8.18 -12.75 -4.61
N PHE A 48 7.39 -13.18 -3.62
CA PHE A 48 7.00 -14.59 -3.46
C PHE A 48 5.51 -14.83 -3.75
N VAL A 49 4.82 -13.87 -4.37
CA VAL A 49 3.36 -13.97 -4.56
C VAL A 49 2.97 -15.20 -5.38
N SER A 50 3.76 -15.56 -6.39
CA SER A 50 3.50 -16.73 -7.25
C SER A 50 3.59 -18.02 -6.44
N ALA A 51 4.65 -18.15 -5.63
CA ALA A 51 4.85 -19.32 -4.76
C ALA A 51 3.76 -19.42 -3.69
N LEU A 52 3.36 -18.28 -3.09
CA LEU A 52 2.27 -18.25 -2.11
C LEU A 52 0.93 -18.69 -2.73
N GLN A 53 0.64 -18.28 -3.96
CA GLN A 53 -0.58 -18.68 -4.67
C GLN A 53 -0.58 -20.18 -4.97
N ALA A 54 0.56 -20.73 -5.41
CA ALA A 54 0.71 -22.17 -5.65
C ALA A 54 0.50 -22.98 -4.36
N ALA A 55 1.22 -22.63 -3.28
CA ALA A 55 1.05 -23.27 -1.98
C ALA A 55 -0.39 -23.16 -1.46
N SER A 56 -1.03 -22.01 -1.66
CA SER A 56 -2.42 -21.82 -1.25
C SER A 56 -3.39 -22.75 -1.98
N GLN A 57 -3.16 -23.07 -3.25
CA GLN A 57 -4.02 -24.01 -3.99
C GLN A 57 -3.92 -25.42 -3.41
N GLU A 58 -2.73 -25.87 -3.05
CA GLU A 58 -2.50 -27.18 -2.43
C GLU A 58 -3.13 -27.25 -1.03
N LEU A 59 -2.90 -26.23 -0.20
CA LEU A 59 -3.40 -26.16 1.17
C LEU A 59 -4.93 -26.05 1.25
N ARG A 60 -5.63 -25.55 0.23
CA ARG A 60 -7.11 -25.41 0.24
C ARG A 60 -7.87 -26.72 0.39
N SER A 61 -7.24 -27.86 0.08
CA SER A 61 -7.83 -29.18 0.28
C SER A 61 -8.02 -29.54 1.76
N GLU A 62 -7.21 -28.95 2.65
CA GLU A 62 -7.18 -29.28 4.08
C GLU A 62 -7.44 -28.07 4.99
N TYR A 63 -7.29 -26.84 4.49
CA TYR A 63 -7.37 -25.59 5.25
C TYR A 63 -8.32 -24.58 4.62
N LYS A 64 -8.90 -23.70 5.44
CA LYS A 64 -9.63 -22.52 4.97
C LYS A 64 -8.63 -21.38 4.76
N VAL A 65 -8.19 -21.19 3.51
CA VAL A 65 -7.11 -20.25 3.19
C VAL A 65 -7.62 -18.92 2.65
N SER A 66 -7.15 -17.82 3.21
CA SER A 66 -7.29 -16.45 2.67
C SER A 66 -5.93 -15.85 2.31
N ILE A 67 -5.88 -15.01 1.27
CA ILE A 67 -4.65 -14.30 0.84
C ILE A 67 -4.93 -12.79 0.81
N PRO A 68 -4.83 -12.09 1.95
CA PRO A 68 -5.06 -10.66 1.98
C PRO A 68 -3.90 -9.91 1.31
N LEU A 69 -4.22 -8.86 0.57
CA LEU A 69 -3.23 -7.96 -0.02
C LEU A 69 -2.62 -7.08 1.07
N LEU A 70 -1.29 -7.02 1.14
CA LEU A 70 -0.56 -6.25 2.15
C LEU A 70 0.25 -5.09 1.55
N GLY A 71 0.47 -4.09 2.40
CA GLY A 71 1.39 -2.98 2.18
C GLY A 71 1.57 -2.22 3.49
N CYS A 72 1.77 -0.90 3.43
CA CYS A 72 1.76 -0.04 4.63
C CYS A 72 0.36 0.11 5.26
N THR A 73 -0.68 -0.39 4.57
CA THR A 73 -2.05 -0.57 5.05
C THR A 73 -2.29 -2.08 5.20
N SER A 74 -2.98 -2.49 6.25
CA SER A 74 -3.29 -3.89 6.53
C SER A 74 -4.77 -4.06 6.86
N PRO A 75 -5.47 -5.05 6.26
CA PRO A 75 -6.87 -5.29 6.55
C PRO A 75 -7.06 -5.88 7.95
N ARG A 76 -8.27 -5.71 8.49
CA ARG A 76 -8.77 -6.55 9.57
C ARG A 76 -9.09 -7.93 8.97
N LEU A 77 -8.54 -8.97 9.56
CA LEU A 77 -8.81 -10.35 9.17
C LEU A 77 -10.13 -10.81 9.78
N ALA A 78 -10.68 -11.90 9.23
CA ALA A 78 -11.92 -12.45 9.73
C ALA A 78 -11.74 -12.93 11.19
N PRO A 79 -12.75 -12.74 12.07
CA PRO A 79 -12.63 -13.11 13.49
C PRO A 79 -12.32 -14.58 13.75
N ASP A 80 -12.66 -15.46 12.81
CA ASP A 80 -12.41 -16.90 12.84
C ASP A 80 -11.05 -17.31 12.25
N THR A 81 -10.17 -16.35 11.96
CA THR A 81 -8.81 -16.65 11.48
C THR A 81 -7.95 -17.18 12.63
N ASP A 82 -7.48 -18.43 12.52
CA ASP A 82 -6.68 -19.11 13.54
C ASP A 82 -5.22 -18.66 13.56
N ALA A 83 -4.64 -18.36 12.38
CA ALA A 83 -3.26 -17.91 12.29
C ALA A 83 -2.97 -17.11 11.01
N VAL A 84 -1.99 -16.20 11.12
CA VAL A 84 -1.32 -15.57 9.98
C VAL A 84 -0.03 -16.33 9.72
N VAL A 85 0.19 -16.78 8.48
CA VAL A 85 1.46 -17.38 8.04
C VAL A 85 2.05 -16.50 6.96
N TYR A 86 3.16 -15.85 7.29
CA TYR A 86 3.89 -14.97 6.38
C TYR A 86 5.07 -15.70 5.74
N LEU A 87 5.12 -15.64 4.41
CA LEU A 87 6.22 -16.13 3.60
C LEU A 87 7.20 -14.99 3.30
N GLY A 88 8.40 -15.07 3.87
CA GLY A 88 9.47 -14.10 3.63
C GLY A 88 10.49 -14.01 4.76
N ASP A 89 11.60 -13.36 4.48
CA ASP A 89 12.74 -13.18 5.38
C ASP A 89 12.61 -11.96 6.31
N GLY A 90 11.96 -10.88 5.86
CA GLY A 90 11.74 -9.66 6.67
C GLY A 90 10.49 -9.69 7.55
N ARG A 91 10.43 -8.80 8.55
CA ARG A 91 9.26 -8.66 9.46
C ARG A 91 8.33 -7.50 9.11
N PHE A 92 8.75 -6.57 8.25
CA PHE A 92 8.03 -5.32 8.01
C PHE A 92 6.56 -5.54 7.61
N HIS A 93 6.26 -6.35 6.58
CA HIS A 93 4.87 -6.60 6.17
C HIS A 93 4.09 -7.45 7.18
N LEU A 94 4.76 -8.35 7.90
CA LEU A 94 4.11 -9.13 8.96
C LEU A 94 3.70 -8.24 10.13
N GLU A 95 4.55 -7.30 10.53
CA GLU A 95 4.28 -6.35 11.61
C GLU A 95 3.06 -5.48 11.31
N SER A 96 2.83 -5.06 10.07
CA SER A 96 1.62 -4.29 9.75
C SER A 96 0.34 -5.10 9.98
N VAL A 97 0.36 -6.40 9.66
CA VAL A 97 -0.77 -7.31 9.94
C VAL A 97 -0.91 -7.57 11.44
N MET A 98 0.20 -7.79 12.15
CA MET A 98 0.19 -7.97 13.61
C MET A 98 -0.37 -6.74 14.33
N ILE A 99 0.01 -5.53 13.92
CA ILE A 99 -0.55 -4.27 14.46
C ILE A 99 -2.06 -4.22 14.23
N ALA A 100 -2.51 -4.56 13.02
CA ALA A 100 -3.92 -4.54 12.66
C ALA A 100 -4.73 -5.69 13.30
N ASN A 101 -4.09 -6.78 13.71
CA ASN A 101 -4.76 -7.99 14.19
C ASN A 101 -4.04 -8.56 15.41
N PRO A 102 -4.04 -7.85 16.56
CA PRO A 102 -3.19 -8.17 17.71
C PRO A 102 -3.48 -9.51 18.38
N SER A 103 -4.70 -10.03 18.22
CA SER A 103 -5.14 -11.29 18.85
C SER A 103 -4.84 -12.53 18.02
N ILE A 104 -4.47 -12.39 16.74
CA ILE A 104 -4.25 -13.52 15.84
C ILE A 104 -2.77 -13.94 15.92
N PRO A 105 -2.47 -15.21 16.23
CA PRO A 105 -1.11 -15.74 16.18
C PRO A 105 -0.48 -15.53 14.81
N ALA A 106 0.73 -14.96 14.80
CA ALA A 106 1.48 -14.70 13.58
C ALA A 106 2.73 -15.59 13.51
N TYR A 107 3.00 -16.13 12.34
CA TYR A 107 4.15 -16.96 12.05
C TYR A 107 4.87 -16.44 10.81
N ARG A 108 6.21 -16.52 10.82
CA ARG A 108 7.06 -16.20 9.67
C ARG A 108 7.77 -17.48 9.23
N TYR A 109 7.58 -17.84 7.98
CA TYR A 109 8.38 -18.83 7.28
C TYR A 109 9.44 -18.13 6.44
N ASP A 110 10.70 -18.35 6.81
CA ASP A 110 11.86 -17.90 6.06
C ASP A 110 12.19 -18.92 4.96
N PRO A 111 12.02 -18.58 3.66
CA PRO A 111 12.23 -19.54 2.58
C PRO A 111 13.69 -19.89 2.34
N TYR A 112 14.63 -19.09 2.84
CA TYR A 112 16.07 -19.34 2.69
C TYR A 112 16.57 -20.25 3.82
N GLY A 113 16.20 -19.90 5.05
CA GLY A 113 16.54 -20.69 6.24
C GLY A 113 15.67 -21.95 6.41
N LYS A 114 14.53 -22.02 5.72
CA LYS A 114 13.49 -23.05 5.88
C LYS A 114 12.97 -23.16 7.33
N VAL A 115 12.87 -22.03 8.01
CA VAL A 115 12.44 -21.95 9.41
C VAL A 115 11.06 -21.30 9.50
N LEU A 116 10.10 -22.00 10.11
CA LEU A 116 8.87 -21.39 10.61
C LEU A 116 9.09 -20.95 12.06
N SER A 117 8.82 -19.68 12.35
CA SER A 117 8.96 -19.10 13.68
C SER A 117 7.67 -18.39 14.08
N ARG A 118 7.30 -18.48 15.36
CA ARG A 118 6.21 -17.68 15.91
C ARG A 118 6.72 -16.26 16.18
N GLU A 119 5.99 -15.29 15.66
CA GLU A 119 6.36 -13.88 15.72
C GLU A 119 5.47 -13.14 16.70
N HIS A 120 6.10 -12.26 17.49
CA HIS A 120 5.42 -11.43 18.47
C HIS A 120 5.68 -9.96 18.16
N TYR A 121 4.68 -9.13 18.46
CA TYR A 121 4.79 -7.69 18.37
C TYR A 121 4.56 -7.07 19.75
N ALA A 122 5.39 -6.09 20.12
CA ALA A 122 5.27 -5.43 21.42
C ALA A 122 4.18 -4.34 21.36
N HIS A 123 2.92 -4.75 21.21
CA HIS A 123 1.78 -3.83 21.00
C HIS A 123 1.70 -2.78 22.10
N GLU A 124 1.83 -3.16 23.37
CA GLU A 124 1.75 -2.18 24.46
C GLU A 124 2.87 -1.15 24.40
N ARG A 125 4.10 -1.57 24.06
CA ARG A 125 5.24 -0.65 23.92
C ARG A 125 4.99 0.34 22.80
N MET A 126 4.53 -0.15 21.64
CA MET A 126 4.16 0.68 20.50
C MET A 126 3.06 1.65 20.88
N GLN A 127 1.93 1.16 21.41
CA GLN A 127 0.79 2.00 21.78
C GLN A 127 1.14 3.06 22.83
N ARG A 128 1.91 2.71 23.87
CA ARG A 128 2.40 3.69 24.87
C ARG A 128 3.22 4.80 24.20
N ALA A 129 4.16 4.44 23.33
CA ALA A 129 4.98 5.41 22.61
C ALA A 129 4.13 6.33 21.70
N ARG A 130 3.14 5.77 20.99
CA ARG A 130 2.25 6.54 20.12
C ARG A 130 1.32 7.47 20.91
N GLN A 131 0.73 6.98 21.99
CA GLN A 131 -0.11 7.81 22.88
C GLN A 131 0.69 8.93 23.55
N GLU A 132 1.96 8.70 23.91
CA GLU A 132 2.83 9.75 24.45
C GLU A 132 3.10 10.84 23.40
N ALA A 133 3.39 10.45 22.16
CA ALA A 133 3.57 11.40 21.06
C ALA A 133 2.30 12.22 20.82
N ILE A 134 1.12 11.60 20.86
CA ILE A 134 -0.19 12.28 20.78
C ILE A 134 -0.38 13.26 21.94
N ARG A 135 -0.14 12.83 23.19
CA ARG A 135 -0.30 13.69 24.39
C ARG A 135 0.65 14.89 24.37
N THR A 136 1.87 14.69 23.87
CA THR A 136 2.85 15.77 23.66
C THR A 136 2.35 16.74 22.57
N ALA A 137 1.93 16.22 21.42
CA ALA A 137 1.44 17.02 20.31
C ALA A 137 0.14 17.77 20.62
N ALA A 138 -0.74 17.23 21.48
CA ALA A 138 -1.97 17.91 21.90
C ALA A 138 -1.72 19.23 22.65
N ARG A 139 -0.48 19.50 23.07
CA ARG A 139 -0.04 20.75 23.71
C ARG A 139 0.74 21.67 22.75
N ALA A 140 0.93 21.26 21.50
CA ALA A 140 1.66 22.01 20.48
C ALA A 140 0.96 23.33 20.15
N ARG A 141 1.74 24.41 20.04
CA ARG A 141 1.27 25.73 19.63
C ARG A 141 1.39 25.88 18.12
N THR A 142 2.47 25.37 17.54
CA THR A 142 2.71 25.42 16.09
C THR A 142 2.86 24.01 15.52
N TRP A 143 2.15 23.75 14.42
CA TRP A 143 2.15 22.45 13.76
C TRP A 143 2.95 22.47 12.46
N GLY A 144 3.55 21.34 12.11
CA GLY A 144 4.20 21.13 10.82
C GLY A 144 3.49 20.04 10.06
N LEU A 145 3.01 20.36 8.86
CA LEU A 145 2.37 19.39 7.97
C LEU A 145 3.33 18.99 6.86
N ILE A 146 3.71 17.72 6.84
CA ILE A 146 4.61 17.17 5.82
C ILE A 146 3.79 16.44 4.76
N LEU A 147 3.94 16.85 3.50
CA LEU A 147 3.43 16.09 2.36
C LEU A 147 4.58 15.30 1.71
N GLY A 148 4.47 13.97 1.73
CA GLY A 148 5.41 13.09 1.05
C GLY A 148 5.34 13.23 -0.46
N THR A 149 6.46 13.52 -1.11
CA THR A 149 6.55 13.67 -2.58
C THR A 149 7.14 12.47 -3.31
N LEU A 150 7.54 11.42 -2.57
CA LEU A 150 8.06 10.18 -3.15
C LEU A 150 6.92 9.26 -3.59
N GLY A 151 6.84 9.00 -4.90
CA GLY A 151 5.83 8.12 -5.48
C GLY A 151 4.40 8.57 -5.15
N ARG A 152 3.56 7.62 -4.73
CA ARG A 152 2.15 7.89 -4.36
C ARG A 152 1.90 7.93 -2.84
N GLN A 153 2.94 8.15 -2.03
CA GLN A 153 2.87 8.09 -0.57
C GLN A 153 2.08 9.25 0.07
N GLY A 154 2.15 10.44 -0.52
CA GLY A 154 1.40 11.60 -0.04
C GLY A 154 -0.06 11.61 -0.50
N SER A 155 -0.90 12.36 0.22
CA SER A 155 -2.29 12.63 -0.16
C SER A 155 -2.60 14.12 0.02
N PRO A 156 -2.73 14.90 -1.07
CA PRO A 156 -3.14 16.31 -0.98
C PRO A 156 -4.49 16.50 -0.29
N SER A 157 -5.42 15.57 -0.46
CA SER A 157 -6.75 15.65 0.17
C SER A 157 -6.67 15.49 1.70
N VAL A 158 -5.87 14.55 2.19
CA VAL A 158 -5.62 14.39 3.64
C VAL A 158 -4.90 15.62 4.19
N LEU A 159 -3.93 16.16 3.45
CA LEU A 159 -3.26 17.40 3.84
C LEU A 159 -4.26 18.55 3.97
N GLN A 160 -5.11 18.75 2.95
CA GLN A 160 -6.12 19.82 2.96
C GLN A 160 -7.10 19.67 4.13
N HIS A 161 -7.52 18.43 4.46
CA HIS A 161 -8.33 18.16 5.64
C HIS A 161 -7.64 18.64 6.93
N LEU A 162 -6.36 18.29 7.12
CA LEU A 162 -5.56 18.72 8.27
C LEU A 162 -5.39 20.25 8.32
N GLU A 163 -5.16 20.89 7.18
CA GLU A 163 -5.07 22.35 7.06
C GLU A 163 -6.37 23.01 7.53
N VAL A 164 -7.53 22.56 7.02
CA VAL A 164 -8.85 23.07 7.42
C VAL A 164 -9.09 22.86 8.92
N ARG A 165 -8.73 21.69 9.45
CA ARG A 165 -8.89 21.40 10.88
C ARG A 165 -8.07 22.35 11.75
N LEU A 166 -6.79 22.53 11.45
CA LEU A 166 -5.90 23.40 12.22
C LEU A 166 -6.34 24.87 12.14
N GLN A 167 -6.77 25.33 10.96
CA GLN A 167 -7.35 26.67 10.78
C GLN A 167 -8.61 26.87 11.63
N GLY A 168 -9.53 25.89 11.62
CA GLY A 168 -10.75 25.94 12.43
C GLY A 168 -10.48 25.98 13.94
N LEU A 169 -9.33 25.48 14.39
CA LEU A 169 -8.87 25.56 15.78
C LEU A 169 -8.01 26.79 16.09
N GLY A 170 -7.72 27.63 15.10
CA GLY A 170 -6.82 28.79 15.25
C GLY A 170 -5.37 28.39 15.52
N LEU A 171 -4.96 27.18 15.17
CA LEU A 171 -3.60 26.66 15.39
C LEU A 171 -2.72 26.99 14.17
N PRO A 172 -1.63 27.75 14.33
CA PRO A 172 -0.71 28.04 13.23
C PRO A 172 0.01 26.78 12.77
N PHE A 173 0.26 26.70 11.46
CA PHE A 173 1.02 25.60 10.90
C PHE A 173 1.89 26.03 9.71
N VAL A 174 2.91 25.22 9.44
CA VAL A 174 3.75 25.32 8.23
C VAL A 174 3.60 24.07 7.38
N ARG A 175 3.57 24.24 6.06
CA ARG A 175 3.55 23.13 5.10
C ARG A 175 4.95 22.89 4.55
N VAL A 176 5.39 21.64 4.58
CA VAL A 176 6.70 21.22 4.05
C VAL A 176 6.52 20.04 3.10
N LEU A 177 7.10 20.11 1.91
CA LEU A 177 7.10 19.01 0.94
C LEU A 177 8.45 18.30 1.01
N LEU A 178 8.45 16.99 1.25
CA LEU A 178 9.68 16.19 1.37
C LEU A 178 9.55 14.88 0.62
N SER A 179 10.58 14.51 -0.14
CA SER A 179 10.69 13.17 -0.72
C SER A 179 11.01 12.15 0.38
N GLU A 180 11.91 12.52 1.29
CA GLU A 180 12.39 11.69 2.37
C GLU A 180 12.45 12.51 3.67
N ILE A 181 11.92 11.92 4.74
CA ILE A 181 11.75 12.55 6.05
C ILE A 181 12.86 12.04 6.97
N PHE A 182 13.76 12.94 7.38
CA PHE A 182 14.86 12.64 8.28
C PHE A 182 14.83 13.55 9.51
N PRO A 183 15.27 13.08 10.69
CA PRO A 183 15.34 13.91 11.89
C PRO A 183 16.11 15.21 11.69
N SER A 184 17.26 15.17 11.01
CA SER A 184 18.09 16.35 10.74
C SER A 184 17.38 17.42 9.91
N LYS A 185 16.51 17.04 8.95
CA LYS A 185 15.72 18.00 8.17
C LYS A 185 14.66 18.69 9.02
N LEU A 186 13.97 17.95 9.89
CA LEU A 186 12.92 18.50 10.73
C LEU A 186 13.47 19.38 11.86
N GLN A 187 14.70 19.13 12.31
CA GLN A 187 15.40 19.98 13.29
C GLN A 187 15.68 21.40 12.78
N LEU A 188 15.68 21.63 11.47
CA LEU A 188 15.85 22.96 10.87
C LEU A 188 14.66 23.91 11.12
N PHE A 189 13.55 23.40 11.67
CA PHE A 189 12.36 24.17 12.01
C PHE A 189 12.19 24.20 13.55
N PRO A 190 12.94 25.06 14.25
CA PRO A 190 12.89 25.12 15.71
C PRO A 190 11.52 25.55 16.26
N ASP A 191 10.73 26.29 15.46
CA ASP A 191 9.43 26.84 15.89
C ASP A 191 8.25 25.89 15.73
N VAL A 192 8.42 24.72 15.09
CA VAL A 192 7.35 23.71 14.93
C VAL A 192 7.33 22.81 16.14
N ASP A 193 6.25 22.73 16.91
CA ASP A 193 6.19 21.91 18.13
C ASP A 193 5.86 20.44 17.86
N ALA A 194 5.04 20.17 16.83
CA ALA A 194 4.61 18.82 16.46
C ALA A 194 4.50 18.65 14.94
N TRP A 195 4.84 17.47 14.45
CA TRP A 195 4.78 17.13 13.04
C TRP A 195 3.68 16.12 12.74
N VAL A 196 2.98 16.32 11.63
CA VAL A 196 2.10 15.32 11.03
C VAL A 196 2.66 14.98 9.66
N GLN A 197 2.95 13.70 9.43
CA GLN A 197 3.40 13.23 8.12
C GLN A 197 2.25 12.60 7.34
N VAL A 198 1.99 13.15 6.17
CA VAL A 198 1.12 12.57 5.13
C VAL A 198 2.04 11.94 4.08
N ALA A 199 2.66 10.81 4.44
CA ALA A 199 3.57 10.05 3.61
C ALA A 199 3.45 8.54 3.93
N CYS A 200 4.55 7.83 4.13
CA CYS A 200 4.54 6.42 4.52
C CYS A 200 3.96 6.23 5.95
N PRO A 201 2.84 5.51 6.13
CA PRO A 201 2.21 5.30 7.44
C PRO A 201 3.11 4.70 8.51
N ARG A 202 4.13 3.93 8.11
CA ARG A 202 5.05 3.22 8.99
C ARG A 202 6.13 4.11 9.60
N LEU A 203 6.42 5.29 9.03
CA LEU A 203 7.49 6.18 9.51
C LEU A 203 7.26 6.60 10.96
N SER A 204 6.06 7.07 11.28
CA SER A 204 5.73 7.47 12.65
C SER A 204 5.79 6.29 13.61
N ILE A 205 5.27 5.12 13.22
CA ILE A 205 5.17 3.94 14.08
C ILE A 205 6.56 3.38 14.40
N ASP A 206 7.40 3.18 13.39
CA ASP A 206 8.69 2.50 13.52
C ASP A 206 9.82 3.46 13.93
N TRP A 207 9.79 4.70 13.44
CA TRP A 207 10.89 5.65 13.55
C TRP A 207 10.54 6.92 14.33
N GLY A 208 9.30 7.05 14.82
CA GLY A 208 8.85 8.27 15.49
C GLY A 208 9.71 8.68 16.69
N GLY A 209 10.30 7.71 17.41
CA GLY A 209 11.20 7.98 18.53
C GLY A 209 12.58 8.53 18.15
N ALA A 210 12.96 8.50 16.86
CA ALA A 210 14.21 9.08 16.38
C ALA A 210 14.11 10.61 16.17
N PHE A 211 12.90 11.18 16.25
CA PHE A 211 12.66 12.60 16.08
C PHE A 211 12.61 13.28 17.45
N SER A 212 13.22 14.47 17.56
CA SER A 212 13.23 15.26 18.80
C SER A 212 11.86 15.85 19.15
N LYS A 213 10.94 15.90 18.18
CA LYS A 213 9.57 16.40 18.30
C LYS A 213 8.60 15.32 17.82
N PRO A 214 7.37 15.25 18.37
CA PRO A 214 6.44 14.19 18.02
C PRO A 214 6.15 14.19 16.51
N LEU A 215 6.35 13.04 15.88
CA LEU A 215 6.00 12.78 14.48
C LEU A 215 4.78 11.86 14.43
N LEU A 216 3.64 12.41 14.05
CA LEU A 216 2.34 11.74 14.02
C LEU A 216 1.96 11.27 12.62
N THR A 217 1.22 10.17 12.54
CA THR A 217 0.39 9.84 11.38
C THR A 217 -0.85 10.74 11.32
N PRO A 218 -1.57 10.79 10.20
CA PRO A 218 -2.80 11.57 10.11
C PRO A 218 -3.90 11.10 11.08
N TYR A 219 -3.98 9.78 11.34
CA TYR A 219 -4.90 9.24 12.34
C TYR A 219 -4.60 9.78 13.74
N GLU A 220 -3.33 9.76 14.13
CA GLU A 220 -2.90 10.23 15.45
C GLU A 220 -3.06 11.74 15.61
N ALA A 221 -2.90 12.50 14.52
CA ALA A 221 -3.23 13.92 14.49
C ALA A 221 -4.73 14.15 14.72
N ALA A 222 -5.60 13.36 14.08
CA ALA A 222 -7.05 13.42 14.32
C ALA A 222 -7.39 13.14 15.79
N VAL A 223 -6.69 12.21 16.45
CA VAL A 223 -6.84 11.98 17.90
C VAL A 223 -6.34 13.17 18.71
N ALA A 224 -5.13 13.69 18.43
CA ALA A 224 -4.54 14.81 19.15
C ALA A 224 -5.40 16.10 19.04
N LEU A 225 -6.03 16.29 17.88
CA LEU A 225 -6.91 17.42 17.56
C LEU A 225 -8.38 17.15 17.95
N LYS A 226 -8.67 16.05 18.67
CA LYS A 226 -10.01 15.70 19.17
C LYS A 226 -11.08 15.56 18.09
N GLU A 227 -10.72 15.07 16.92
CA GLU A 227 -11.67 14.67 15.86
C GLU A 227 -12.23 13.26 16.09
N ILE A 228 -11.43 12.39 16.70
CA ILE A 228 -11.83 11.03 17.06
C ILE A 228 -11.13 10.59 18.36
N GLU A 229 -11.76 9.68 19.09
CA GLU A 229 -11.15 8.98 20.22
C GLU A 229 -10.10 7.97 19.78
N TRP A 230 -9.15 7.68 20.68
CA TRP A 230 -8.16 6.63 20.47
C TRP A 230 -8.83 5.26 20.26
N GLN A 231 -8.36 4.53 19.25
CA GLN A 231 -8.86 3.21 18.90
C GLN A 231 -8.04 2.14 19.61
N GLN A 232 -8.71 1.22 20.30
CA GLN A 232 -8.05 0.13 21.04
C GLN A 232 -7.11 -0.69 20.15
N THR A 233 -7.56 -1.01 18.94
CA THR A 233 -6.71 -1.62 17.92
C THR A 233 -6.25 -0.55 16.94
N TYR A 234 -4.94 -0.27 16.96
CA TYR A 234 -4.32 0.75 16.11
C TYR A 234 -4.71 0.55 14.63
N PRO A 235 -5.25 1.58 13.95
CA PRO A 235 -5.69 1.45 12.58
C PRO A 235 -4.50 1.52 11.62
N MET A 236 -4.41 0.53 10.74
CA MET A 236 -3.46 0.49 9.62
C MET A 236 -4.20 0.74 8.32
N ASP A 237 -4.99 1.83 8.25
CA ASP A 237 -6.08 2.02 7.29
C ASP A 237 -5.83 3.14 6.26
N PHE A 238 -4.63 3.70 6.18
CA PHE A 238 -4.37 4.91 5.39
C PHE A 238 -4.83 4.84 3.91
N TYR A 239 -4.70 3.68 3.26
CA TYR A 239 -5.23 3.41 1.90
C TYR A 239 -6.40 2.41 1.89
N ALA A 240 -7.03 2.13 3.03
CA ALA A 240 -8.16 1.22 3.08
C ALA A 240 -9.35 1.80 2.32
N SER A 241 -10.07 0.95 1.58
CA SER A 241 -11.33 1.34 0.93
C SER A 241 -12.42 1.61 1.97
N GLN A 242 -12.42 0.84 3.06
CA GLN A 242 -13.24 1.05 4.25
C GLN A 242 -12.51 1.98 5.22
N SER A 243 -12.51 3.26 4.85
CA SER A 243 -11.91 4.33 5.63
C SER A 243 -12.62 4.51 6.98
N LEU A 244 -11.85 4.68 8.07
CA LEU A 244 -12.41 5.08 9.37
C LEU A 244 -12.63 6.59 9.50
N GLY A 245 -12.10 7.39 8.57
CA GLY A 245 -12.28 8.84 8.59
C GLY A 245 -11.40 9.62 7.61
N PRO A 246 -11.53 10.95 7.61
CA PRO A 246 -10.88 11.85 6.64
C PRO A 246 -9.35 11.95 6.79
N TRP A 247 -8.74 11.25 7.75
CA TRP A 247 -7.28 11.09 7.83
C TRP A 247 -6.73 10.04 6.86
N THR A 248 -7.57 9.36 6.10
CA THR A 248 -7.17 8.31 5.13
C THR A 248 -7.30 8.82 3.69
N ALA A 249 -6.45 8.33 2.80
CA ALA A 249 -6.41 8.78 1.41
C ALA A 249 -7.69 8.46 0.62
N ASN A 250 -8.32 7.32 0.91
CA ASN A 250 -9.47 6.80 0.15
C ASN A 250 -10.84 7.14 0.76
N HIS A 251 -10.89 8.00 1.79
CA HIS A 251 -12.13 8.46 2.40
C HIS A 251 -13.10 9.09 1.37
N ALA A 252 -14.40 8.89 1.57
CA ALA A 252 -15.42 9.30 0.61
C ALA A 252 -15.42 10.82 0.34
N SER A 253 -15.11 11.65 1.35
CA SER A 253 -15.05 13.11 1.18
C SER A 253 -13.92 13.58 0.27
N HIS A 254 -12.89 12.76 0.02
CA HIS A 254 -11.78 13.09 -0.86
C HIS A 254 -12.03 12.73 -2.32
N ARG A 255 -13.10 11.96 -2.58
CA ARG A 255 -13.45 11.62 -3.94
C ARG A 255 -13.90 12.89 -4.64
N PRO A 256 -13.42 13.17 -5.86
CA PRO A 256 -13.95 14.27 -6.66
C PRO A 256 -15.46 14.10 -6.73
N GLN A 257 -16.22 15.16 -6.46
CA GLN A 257 -17.65 15.12 -6.73
C GLN A 257 -17.80 14.75 -8.19
N ARG A 258 -18.42 13.60 -8.46
CA ARG A 258 -18.89 13.29 -9.80
C ARG A 258 -19.87 14.40 -10.16
N THR A 259 -19.42 15.36 -10.96
CA THR A 259 -20.36 16.12 -11.77
C THR A 259 -21.13 15.06 -12.55
N THR A 260 -22.44 15.05 -12.41
CA THR A 260 -23.33 14.30 -13.30
C THR A 260 -23.10 14.86 -14.70
N SER A 261 -22.10 14.36 -15.40
CA SER A 261 -21.97 14.55 -16.83
C SER A 261 -23.22 13.91 -17.42
N GLN A 262 -24.12 14.75 -17.95
CA GLN A 262 -25.20 14.29 -18.81
C GLN A 262 -24.64 13.29 -19.82
N PRO A 263 -25.37 12.22 -20.16
CA PRO A 263 -24.89 11.25 -21.12
C PRO A 263 -24.64 11.99 -22.43
N THR A 264 -23.37 12.15 -22.78
CA THR A 264 -22.97 12.65 -24.08
C THR A 264 -23.49 11.63 -25.07
N GLN A 265 -24.48 12.02 -25.87
CA GLN A 265 -24.91 11.21 -27.00
C GLN A 265 -23.66 10.96 -27.84
N ARG A 266 -23.19 9.70 -27.85
CA ARG A 266 -22.22 9.25 -28.84
C ARG A 266 -22.96 9.32 -30.17
N GLU A 267 -22.69 10.37 -30.96
CA GLU A 267 -22.95 10.32 -32.39
C GLU A 267 -22.18 9.11 -32.95
N LEU A 268 -22.95 8.19 -33.52
CA LEU A 268 -22.42 7.07 -34.27
C LEU A 268 -21.68 7.64 -35.49
N PRO A 269 -20.49 7.12 -35.86
CA PRO A 269 -19.86 7.51 -37.11
C PRO A 269 -20.78 7.16 -38.27
N GLU A 270 -20.94 8.07 -39.22
CA GLU A 270 -21.72 7.83 -40.44
C GLU A 270 -21.21 6.59 -41.19
N PRO A 271 -22.11 5.77 -41.77
CA PRO A 271 -21.71 4.60 -42.53
C PRO A 271 -20.97 5.03 -43.81
N VAL A 272 -19.75 4.52 -43.97
CA VAL A 272 -18.95 4.69 -45.18
C VAL A 272 -19.70 4.08 -46.37
N ALA A 273 -19.91 4.88 -47.41
CA ALA A 273 -20.56 4.46 -48.64
C ALA A 273 -19.81 3.29 -49.32
N PRO A 274 -20.50 2.31 -49.91
CA PRO A 274 -19.85 1.20 -50.59
C PRO A 274 -19.11 1.68 -51.84
N MET A 275 -17.84 1.30 -51.98
CA MET A 275 -17.07 1.52 -53.19
C MET A 275 -17.57 0.61 -54.32
N ASP A 276 -17.91 1.23 -55.43
CA ASP A 276 -18.41 0.62 -56.65
C ASP A 276 -17.34 -0.23 -57.34
N ALA A 277 -17.74 -1.42 -57.80
CA ALA A 277 -16.90 -2.32 -58.57
C ALA A 277 -16.90 -1.89 -60.05
N GLY A 278 -15.80 -1.32 -60.54
CA GLY A 278 -15.71 -0.82 -61.91
C GLY A 278 -14.29 -0.83 -62.48
N VAL A 279 -13.95 -1.93 -63.15
CA VAL A 279 -13.09 -2.10 -64.33
C VAL A 279 -12.04 -1.01 -64.66
N GLY A 280 -10.77 -1.42 -64.60
CA GLY A 280 -9.78 -1.21 -65.67
C GLY A 280 -9.04 0.14 -65.70
N LYS A 281 -7.78 0.12 -65.24
CA LYS A 281 -6.62 0.74 -65.93
C LYS A 281 -5.31 0.27 -65.29
N GLN A 282 -4.42 -0.27 -66.12
CA GLN A 282 -3.05 -0.64 -65.77
C GLN A 282 -2.28 0.57 -65.22
N CYS A 283 -1.55 0.35 -64.13
CA CYS A 283 -0.37 1.15 -63.83
C CYS A 283 0.78 0.18 -63.47
N THR A 284 1.73 0.15 -64.38
CA THR A 284 3.00 -0.57 -64.35
C THR A 284 3.95 0.06 -63.32
N GLU A 285 4.86 -0.78 -62.81
CA GLU A 285 6.07 -0.45 -62.03
C GLU A 285 5.91 -0.26 -60.52
N CYS A 286 6.09 -1.36 -59.78
CA CYS A 286 6.90 -1.41 -58.56
C CYS A 286 7.35 -2.87 -58.35
N ARG A 287 8.63 -3.16 -58.66
CA ARG A 287 9.27 -4.45 -58.40
C ARG A 287 9.72 -4.50 -56.92
N CYS A 288 9.23 -5.46 -56.16
CA CYS A 288 9.88 -5.92 -54.93
C CYS A 288 10.90 -7.01 -55.31
N PRO A 289 12.19 -6.92 -54.94
CA PRO A 289 13.12 -8.02 -55.12
C PRO A 289 13.00 -9.05 -53.98
N ASP A 290 12.91 -10.32 -54.38
CA ASP A 290 12.87 -11.51 -53.52
C ASP A 290 14.14 -11.71 -52.69
N GLN A 291 13.95 -12.32 -51.50
CA GLN A 291 15.00 -12.82 -50.61
C GLN A 291 15.83 -13.95 -51.25
N PRO A 292 17.10 -14.12 -50.83
CA PRO A 292 17.75 -15.42 -50.85
C PRO A 292 17.85 -16.02 -49.43
N SER A 293 17.50 -17.30 -49.37
CA SER A 293 17.57 -18.23 -48.24
C SER A 293 18.99 -18.42 -47.69
N LEU A 294 19.14 -18.37 -46.37
CA LEU A 294 20.35 -18.80 -45.64
C LEU A 294 20.05 -20.07 -44.84
N GLN A 295 20.82 -21.12 -45.12
CA GLN A 295 20.84 -22.40 -44.42
C GLN A 295 21.53 -22.28 -43.05
N PRO A 296 21.31 -23.23 -42.12
CA PRO A 296 21.87 -23.18 -40.77
C PRO A 296 23.27 -23.79 -40.73
N GLU A 297 24.23 -23.09 -40.10
CA GLU A 297 25.45 -23.69 -39.57
C GLU A 297 25.45 -23.56 -38.04
N HIS A 298 25.54 -24.71 -37.37
CA HIS A 298 25.96 -24.90 -35.97
C HIS A 298 27.50 -24.81 -35.88
N PRO A 299 28.12 -24.66 -34.69
CA PRO A 299 27.62 -24.87 -33.32
C PRO A 299 27.39 -23.60 -32.50
#